data_AF-A0A317KJ28-F1
#
_entry.id   AF-A0A317KJ28-F1
#
_cell.length_a   1.000
_cell.length_b   1.000
_cell.length_c   1.000
_cell.angle_alpha   90.00
_cell.angle_beta   90.00
_cell.angle_gamma   90.00
#
_symmetry.space_group_name_H-M   'P 1'
#
loop_
_entity.id
_entity.type
_entity.pdbx_description
1 polymer ?
#
loop_
_entity_poly.entity_id
_entity_poly.type
_entity_poly.pdbx_seq_one_letter_code
_entity_poly.pdbx_strand_id
1 'polypeptide(L)'
;MSRTSLADGVIVGAVGSTALNIVSYLDMVVRGRPASSTPEESAGRLAGVAHVDLGSGDRAANRRSGLGPLLGYGAGIAAAVGFALLTRGRRQPLPLATGVLGGGVMTLSDGGMTMLGVTDPRTWRRSDWIADLVPHLAYGLTAAATWNRLRPPDGRG
;
A
#
# COMPACT_ATOMS: atom_id res chain seq x y z
N MET A 1 5.76 -18.63 -15.61
CA MET A 1 5.40 -18.25 -14.22
C MET A 1 4.10 -18.96 -13.87
N SER A 2 3.97 -19.58 -12.69
CA SER A 2 2.73 -20.29 -12.34
C SER A 2 1.65 -19.32 -11.87
N ARG A 3 0.37 -19.68 -12.08
CA ARG A 3 -0.78 -18.95 -11.51
C ARG A 3 -0.67 -18.80 -9.98
N THR A 4 -0.05 -19.78 -9.32
CA THR A 4 0.26 -19.77 -7.90
C THR A 4 1.10 -18.57 -7.49
N SER A 5 2.11 -18.18 -8.28
CA SER A 5 2.98 -17.04 -7.94
C SER A 5 2.25 -15.69 -7.98
N LEU A 6 1.19 -15.56 -8.79
CA LEU A 6 0.34 -14.35 -8.82
C LEU A 6 -0.60 -14.33 -7.62
N ALA A 7 -1.22 -15.47 -7.31
CA ALA A 7 -2.08 -15.61 -6.12
C ALA A 7 -1.29 -15.33 -4.83
N ASP A 8 -0.05 -15.82 -4.74
CA ASP A 8 0.87 -15.50 -3.63
C ASP A 8 1.11 -14.00 -3.52
N GLY A 9 1.31 -13.31 -4.65
CA GLY A 9 1.46 -11.85 -4.66
C GLY A 9 0.25 -11.13 -4.09
N VAL A 10 -0.96 -11.60 -4.42
CA VAL A 10 -2.21 -11.05 -3.86
C VAL A 10 -2.29 -11.29 -2.34
N ILE A 11 -1.99 -12.50 -1.88
CA ILE A 11 -1.97 -12.83 -0.44
C ILE A 11 -0.96 -11.96 0.30
N VAL A 12 0.24 -11.82 -0.26
CA VAL A 12 1.31 -11.00 0.31
C VAL A 12 0.91 -9.53 0.41
N GLY A 13 0.28 -8.98 -0.63
CA GLY A 13 -0.24 -7.62 -0.61
C GLY A 13 -1.35 -7.43 0.42
N ALA A 14 -2.28 -8.39 0.53
CA ALA A 14 -3.36 -8.32 1.51
C ALA A 14 -2.83 -8.35 2.96
N VAL A 15 -1.86 -9.22 3.27
CA VAL A 15 -1.23 -9.27 4.59
C VAL A 15 -0.47 -7.97 4.90
N GLY A 16 0.31 -7.47 3.94
CA GLY A 16 1.01 -6.20 4.07
C GLY A 16 0.05 -5.04 4.34
N SER A 17 -1.03 -4.92 3.55
CA SER A 17 -2.03 -3.86 3.72
C SER A 17 -2.78 -3.98 5.05
N THR A 18 -3.00 -5.19 5.55
CA THR A 18 -3.58 -5.42 6.89
C THR A 18 -2.66 -4.85 7.96
N ALA A 19 -1.36 -5.17 7.92
CA ALA A 19 -0.38 -4.64 8.87
C ALA A 19 -0.27 -3.11 8.81
N LEU A 20 -0.24 -2.54 7.60
CA LEU A 20 -0.24 -1.11 7.37
C LEU A 20 -1.45 -0.45 8.05
N ASN A 21 -2.66 -0.95 7.80
CA ASN A 21 -3.88 -0.39 8.39
C ASN A 21 -3.90 -0.52 9.92
N ILE A 22 -3.45 -1.65 10.48
CA ILE A 22 -3.33 -1.82 11.94
C ILE A 22 -2.44 -0.74 12.54
N VAL A 23 -1.26 -0.50 11.95
CA VAL A 23 -0.32 0.51 12.43
C VAL A 23 -0.90 1.92 12.30
N SER A 24 -1.55 2.23 11.18
CA SER A 24 -2.22 3.51 10.96
C SER A 24 -3.34 3.78 11.98
N TYR A 25 -4.19 2.78 12.25
CA TYR A 25 -5.26 2.91 13.24
C TYR A 25 -4.72 2.99 14.67
N LEU A 26 -3.66 2.25 15.00
CA LEU A 26 -3.02 2.35 16.30
C LEU A 26 -2.43 3.75 16.53
N ASP A 27 -1.80 4.34 15.50
CA ASP A 27 -1.31 5.71 15.55
C ASP A 27 -2.44 6.73 15.80
N MET A 28 -3.60 6.54 15.16
CA MET A 28 -4.78 7.36 15.41
C MET A 28 -5.28 7.23 16.86
N VAL A 29 -5.32 6.01 17.40
CA VAL A 29 -5.73 5.77 18.81
C VAL A 29 -4.75 6.40 19.79
N VAL A 30 -3.45 6.23 19.56
CA VAL A 30 -2.40 6.70 20.48
C VAL A 30 -2.27 8.23 20.44
N ARG A 31 -2.35 8.85 19.26
CA ARG A 31 -2.18 10.31 19.10
C ARG A 31 -3.48 11.10 19.13
N GLY A 32 -4.63 10.44 19.08
CA GLY A 32 -5.95 11.10 19.04
C GLY A 32 -6.18 11.95 17.80
N ARG A 33 -5.48 11.69 16.69
CA ARG A 33 -5.59 12.46 15.45
C ARG A 33 -6.77 11.97 14.59
N PRO A 34 -7.41 12.85 13.78
CA PRO A 34 -8.46 12.42 12.86
C PRO A 34 -7.91 11.47 11.78
N ALA A 35 -8.82 10.72 11.17
CA ALA A 35 -8.53 9.97 9.96
C ALA A 35 -8.06 10.92 8.85
N SER A 36 -7.13 10.46 8.01
CA SER A 36 -6.68 11.25 6.88
C SER A 36 -7.75 11.30 5.79
N SER A 37 -8.02 12.49 5.25
CA SER A 37 -8.89 12.69 4.08
C SER A 37 -8.14 12.52 2.75
N THR A 38 -6.82 12.33 2.79
CA THR A 38 -5.97 12.16 1.59
C THR A 38 -6.46 11.04 0.66
N PRO A 39 -6.88 9.85 1.14
CA PRO A 39 -7.39 8.79 0.26
C PRO A 39 -8.69 9.20 -0.47
N GLU A 40 -9.58 9.94 0.20
CA GLU A 40 -10.84 10.42 -0.36
C GLU A 40 -10.61 11.49 -1.42
N GLU A 41 -9.68 12.40 -1.16
CA GLU A 41 -9.27 13.42 -2.12
C GLU A 41 -8.64 12.78 -3.36
N SER A 42 -7.73 11.81 -3.16
CA SER A 42 -7.10 11.04 -4.24
C SER A 42 -8.13 10.30 -5.08
N ALA A 43 -9.11 9.65 -4.45
CA ALA A 43 -10.21 9.01 -5.14
C ALA A 43 -11.05 9.99 -5.96
N GLY A 44 -11.34 11.17 -5.38
CA GLY A 44 -12.07 12.24 -6.07
C GLY A 44 -11.32 12.76 -7.30
N ARG A 45 -10.03 13.04 -7.17
CA ARG A 45 -9.20 13.52 -8.28
C ARG A 45 -9.02 12.46 -9.36
N LEU A 46 -8.79 11.20 -8.98
CA LEU A 46 -8.68 10.09 -9.93
C LEU A 46 -9.99 9.87 -10.69
N ALA A 47 -11.14 9.94 -10.01
CA ALA A 47 -12.44 9.85 -10.67
C ALA A 47 -12.64 11.00 -11.67
N GLY A 48 -12.20 12.22 -11.33
CA GLY A 48 -12.20 13.35 -12.25
C GLY A 48 -11.35 13.10 -13.51
N VAL A 49 -10.13 12.59 -13.33
CA VAL A 49 -9.23 12.23 -14.45
C VAL A 49 -9.80 11.09 -15.30
N ALA A 50 -10.45 10.12 -14.67
CA ALA A 50 -11.07 8.98 -15.35
C ALA A 50 -12.47 9.27 -15.92
N HIS A 51 -12.97 10.51 -15.78
CA HIS A 51 -14.34 10.91 -16.16
C HIS A 51 -15.44 10.01 -15.54
N VAL A 52 -15.22 9.55 -14.31
CA VAL A 52 -16.19 8.75 -13.54
C VAL A 52 -17.04 9.66 -12.68
N ASP A 53 -18.36 9.65 -12.91
CA ASP A 53 -19.31 10.42 -12.10
C ASP A 53 -19.56 9.76 -10.73
N LEU A 54 -19.13 10.44 -9.67
CA LEU A 54 -19.38 10.03 -8.27
C LEU A 54 -20.74 10.54 -7.74
N GLY A 55 -21.49 11.29 -8.54
CA GLY A 55 -22.73 11.95 -8.14
C GLY A 55 -22.48 13.25 -7.38
N SER A 56 -23.48 13.69 -6.61
CA SER A 56 -23.47 14.96 -5.87
C SER A 56 -23.71 14.77 -4.37
N GLY A 57 -23.35 15.80 -3.58
CA GLY A 57 -23.57 15.86 -2.13
C GLY A 57 -23.01 14.64 -1.39
N ASP A 58 -23.78 14.12 -0.45
CA ASP A 58 -23.40 13.00 0.41
C ASP A 58 -23.11 11.72 -0.37
N ARG A 59 -23.76 11.52 -1.52
CA ARG A 59 -23.51 10.34 -2.36
C ARG A 59 -22.07 10.35 -2.90
N ALA A 60 -21.59 11.52 -3.34
CA ALA A 60 -20.23 11.67 -3.80
C ALA A 60 -19.23 11.49 -2.66
N ALA A 61 -19.51 12.05 -1.49
CA ALA A 61 -18.68 11.89 -0.30
C ALA A 61 -18.55 10.41 0.09
N ASN A 62 -19.67 9.67 0.16
CA ASN A 62 -19.69 8.24 0.49
C ASN A 62 -18.95 7.38 -0.54
N ARG A 63 -19.02 7.73 -1.82
CA ARG A 63 -18.23 7.01 -2.84
C ARG A 63 -16.74 7.28 -2.70
N ARG A 64 -16.32 8.51 -2.39
CA ARG A 64 -14.91 8.83 -2.14
C ARG A 64 -14.36 8.11 -0.91
N SER A 65 -15.13 8.05 0.18
CA SER A 65 -14.74 7.34 1.41
C SER A 65 -14.64 5.83 1.22
N GLY A 66 -15.42 5.25 0.31
CA GLY A 66 -15.26 3.85 -0.11
C GLY A 66 -14.09 3.64 -1.08
N LEU A 67 -13.93 4.51 -2.07
CA LEU A 67 -12.90 4.38 -3.12
C LEU A 67 -11.48 4.59 -2.60
N GLY A 68 -11.27 5.51 -1.65
CA GLY A 68 -9.95 5.79 -1.09
C GLY A 68 -9.26 4.53 -0.54
N PRO A 69 -9.87 3.82 0.42
CA PRO A 69 -9.35 2.55 0.93
C PRO A 69 -9.19 1.47 -0.15
N LEU A 70 -10.13 1.35 -1.10
CA LEU A 70 -10.04 0.37 -2.20
C LEU A 70 -8.81 0.60 -3.08
N LEU A 71 -8.51 1.85 -3.41
CA LEU A 71 -7.30 2.22 -4.15
C LEU A 71 -6.05 1.87 -3.34
N GLY A 72 -6.05 2.12 -2.02
CA GLY A 72 -4.97 1.73 -1.12
C GLY A 72 -4.71 0.22 -1.11
N TYR A 73 -5.75 -0.60 -0.98
CA TYR A 73 -5.63 -2.07 -1.07
C TYR A 73 -5.13 -2.50 -2.45
N GLY A 74 -5.67 -1.89 -3.52
CA GLY A 74 -5.25 -2.15 -4.89
C GLY A 74 -3.76 -1.85 -5.11
N ALA A 75 -3.26 -0.72 -4.59
CA ALA A 75 -1.86 -0.34 -4.68
C ALA A 75 -0.94 -1.34 -3.95
N GLY A 76 -1.30 -1.73 -2.72
CA GLY A 76 -0.55 -2.76 -1.98
C GLY A 76 -0.48 -4.09 -2.75
N ILE A 77 -1.62 -4.59 -3.21
CA ILE A 77 -1.69 -5.83 -4.00
C ILE A 77 -0.88 -5.71 -5.29
N ALA A 78 -1.00 -4.60 -6.03
CA ALA A 78 -0.25 -4.37 -7.26
C ALA A 78 1.26 -4.35 -7.01
N ALA A 79 1.72 -3.70 -5.95
CA ALA A 79 3.14 -3.69 -5.58
C ALA A 79 3.65 -5.09 -5.24
N ALA A 80 2.88 -5.89 -4.49
CA ALA A 80 3.27 -7.26 -4.14
C ALA A 80 3.26 -8.21 -5.35
N VAL A 81 2.31 -8.05 -6.28
CA VAL A 81 2.29 -8.79 -7.55
C VAL A 81 3.48 -8.37 -8.42
N GLY A 82 3.80 -7.07 -8.49
CA GLY A 82 5.01 -6.57 -9.15
C GLY A 82 6.28 -7.17 -8.57
N PHE A 83 6.39 -7.23 -7.24
CA PHE A 83 7.48 -7.90 -6.55
C PHE A 83 7.56 -9.40 -6.88
N ALA A 84 6.41 -10.08 -6.96
CA ALA A 84 6.36 -11.48 -7.35
C ALA A 84 6.90 -11.73 -8.76
N LEU A 85 6.58 -10.83 -9.69
CA LEU A 85 7.10 -10.83 -11.06
C LEU A 85 8.62 -10.60 -11.09
N LEU A 86 9.11 -9.61 -10.35
CA LEU A 86 10.53 -9.25 -10.29
C LEU A 86 11.38 -10.38 -9.72
N THR A 87 10.91 -11.01 -8.65
CA THR A 87 11.63 -12.07 -7.96
C THR A 87 11.44 -13.45 -8.60
N ARG A 88 10.55 -13.56 -9.58
CA ARG A 88 10.21 -14.79 -10.31
C ARG A 88 9.87 -15.96 -9.38
N GLY A 89 9.20 -15.68 -8.27
CA GLY A 89 8.85 -16.69 -7.28
C GLY A 89 10.01 -17.15 -6.40
N ARG A 90 11.18 -16.50 -6.43
CA ARG A 90 12.32 -16.85 -5.56
C ARG A 90 12.19 -16.23 -4.18
N ARG A 91 12.64 -16.96 -3.16
CA ARG A 91 12.83 -16.42 -1.80
C ARG A 91 13.85 -15.28 -1.84
N GLN A 92 13.65 -14.26 -1.02
CA GLN A 92 14.50 -13.06 -0.98
C GLN A 92 15.04 -12.81 0.43
N PRO A 93 16.23 -12.18 0.58
CA PRO A 93 16.68 -11.69 1.87
C PRO A 93 15.63 -10.76 2.50
N LEU A 94 15.26 -11.01 3.76
CA LEU A 94 14.16 -10.30 4.42
C LEU A 94 14.32 -8.77 4.42
N PRO A 95 15.50 -8.18 4.73
CA PRO A 95 15.67 -6.73 4.71
C PRO A 95 15.49 -6.14 3.31
N LEU A 96 16.02 -6.81 2.29
CA LEU A 96 15.89 -6.39 0.89
C LEU A 96 14.42 -6.40 0.45
N ALA A 97 13.72 -7.51 0.69
CA ALA A 97 12.31 -7.64 0.36
C ALA A 97 11.45 -6.61 1.11
N THR A 98 11.76 -6.35 2.39
CA THR A 98 11.08 -5.34 3.21
C THR A 98 11.24 -3.95 2.60
N GLY A 99 12.47 -3.55 2.25
CA GLY A 99 12.74 -2.27 1.63
C GLY A 99 12.06 -2.10 0.27
N VAL A 100 12.11 -3.13 -0.59
CA VAL A 100 11.48 -3.08 -1.93
C VAL A 100 9.96 -3.04 -1.83
N LEU A 101 9.34 -3.86 -0.98
CA LEU A 101 7.88 -3.90 -0.84
C LEU A 101 7.35 -2.65 -0.14
N GLY A 102 7.96 -2.25 0.99
CA GLY A 102 7.55 -1.06 1.73
C GLY A 102 7.80 0.22 0.94
N GLY A 103 9.00 0.40 0.40
CA GLY A 103 9.34 1.55 -0.44
C GLY A 103 8.58 1.56 -1.76
N GLY A 104 8.27 0.39 -2.33
CA GLY A 104 7.44 0.26 -3.53
C GLY A 104 6.01 0.73 -3.32
N VAL A 105 5.37 0.34 -2.21
CA VAL A 105 4.02 0.85 -1.88
C VAL A 105 4.06 2.33 -1.58
N MET A 106 5.01 2.80 -0.77
CA MET A 106 5.17 4.22 -0.45
C MET A 106 5.35 5.07 -1.71
N THR A 107 6.20 4.63 -2.63
CA THR A 107 6.42 5.31 -3.91
C THR A 107 5.16 5.29 -4.78
N LEU A 108 4.42 4.19 -4.79
CA LEU A 108 3.21 4.05 -5.60
C LEU A 108 2.07 4.92 -5.05
N SER A 109 1.89 4.97 -3.73
CA SER A 109 0.90 5.84 -3.09
C SER A 109 1.31 7.29 -3.25
N ASP A 110 2.49 7.68 -2.79
CA ASP A 110 2.92 9.07 -2.72
C ASP A 110 3.13 9.64 -4.11
N GLY A 111 3.73 8.87 -5.02
CA GLY A 111 3.89 9.25 -6.41
C GLY A 111 2.54 9.47 -7.10
N GLY A 112 1.56 8.58 -6.87
CA GLY A 112 0.20 8.75 -7.39
C GLY A 112 -0.48 10.00 -6.84
N MET A 113 -0.38 10.23 -5.53
CA MET A 113 -0.94 11.40 -4.86
C MET A 113 -0.27 12.70 -5.32
N THR A 114 1.05 12.68 -5.56
CA THR A 114 1.79 13.82 -6.11
C THR A 114 1.41 14.13 -7.54
N MET A 115 1.26 13.12 -8.40
CA MET A 115 0.79 13.32 -9.77
C MET A 115 -0.63 13.90 -9.81
N LEU A 116 -1.48 13.49 -8.88
CA LEU A 116 -2.82 14.04 -8.72
C LEU A 116 -2.81 15.43 -8.04
N GLY A 117 -1.67 15.92 -7.55
CA GLY A 117 -1.54 17.21 -6.87
C GLY A 117 -2.17 17.25 -5.47
N VAL A 118 -2.33 16.09 -4.83
CA VAL A 118 -2.87 15.92 -3.47
C VAL A 118 -1.79 16.15 -2.43
N THR A 119 -0.53 15.80 -2.72
CA THR A 119 0.60 15.93 -1.78
C THR A 119 1.90 16.30 -2.51
N ASP A 120 2.84 16.92 -1.80
CA ASP A 120 4.21 17.14 -2.27
C ASP A 120 5.24 16.70 -1.20
N PRO A 121 5.86 15.51 -1.34
CA PRO A 121 6.84 14.97 -0.41
C PRO A 121 8.05 15.89 -0.17
N ARG A 122 8.32 16.83 -1.07
CA ARG A 122 9.41 17.81 -0.93
C ARG A 122 9.14 18.86 0.13
N THR A 123 7.87 19.03 0.52
CA THR A 123 7.44 20.03 1.50
C THR A 123 7.16 19.44 2.88
N TRP A 124 7.25 18.11 3.02
CA TRP A 124 6.90 17.40 4.24
C TRP A 124 7.84 17.72 5.39
N ARG A 125 7.28 17.80 6.60
CA ARG A 125 8.08 17.87 7.82
C ARG A 125 8.67 16.49 8.12
N ARG A 126 9.73 16.46 8.93
CA ARG A 126 10.34 15.19 9.37
C ARG A 126 9.34 14.27 10.09
N SER A 127 8.41 14.85 10.84
CA SER A 127 7.33 14.11 11.51
C SER A 127 6.42 13.40 10.52
N ASP A 128 6.13 14.03 9.39
CA ASP A 128 5.19 13.54 8.38
C ASP A 128 5.84 12.38 7.62
N TRP A 129 7.12 12.53 7.29
CA TRP A 129 7.95 11.43 6.77
C TRP A 129 7.98 10.21 7.69
N ILE A 130 8.11 10.39 9.01
CA ILE A 130 8.13 9.27 9.96
C ILE A 130 6.74 8.63 10.06
N ALA A 131 5.70 9.45 10.15
CA ALA A 131 4.33 8.98 10.24
C ALA A 131 3.91 8.17 9.00
N ASP A 132 4.51 8.48 7.84
CA ASP A 132 4.31 7.72 6.62
C ASP A 132 5.23 6.49 6.51
N LEU A 133 6.50 6.62 6.84
CA LEU A 133 7.48 5.53 6.71
C LEU A 133 7.15 4.32 7.61
N VAL A 134 6.70 4.55 8.85
CA VAL A 134 6.42 3.49 9.82
C VAL A 134 5.36 2.48 9.33
N PRO A 135 4.15 2.90 8.90
CA PRO A 135 3.17 1.96 8.35
C PRO A 135 3.65 1.27 7.06
N HIS A 136 4.45 1.93 6.22
CA HIS A 136 5.04 1.32 5.02
C HIS A 136 6.14 0.28 5.33
N LEU A 137 6.92 0.47 6.40
CA LEU A 137 7.86 -0.54 6.88
C LEU A 137 7.12 -1.75 7.45
N ALA A 138 6.02 -1.54 8.17
CA ALA A 138 5.17 -2.62 8.66
C ALA A 138 4.54 -3.43 7.51
N TYR A 139 4.10 -2.75 6.45
CA TYR A 139 3.70 -3.39 5.19
C TYR A 139 4.83 -4.24 4.64
N GLY A 140 6.01 -3.64 4.41
CA GLY A 140 7.14 -4.29 3.77
C GLY A 140 7.60 -5.54 4.53
N LEU A 141 7.67 -5.46 5.85
CA LEU A 141 8.14 -6.54 6.70
C LEU A 141 7.20 -7.75 6.68
N THR A 142 5.90 -7.50 6.89
CA THR A 142 4.90 -8.58 6.94
C THR A 142 4.67 -9.20 5.56
N ALA A 143 4.68 -8.38 4.50
CA ALA A 143 4.64 -8.85 3.13
C ALA A 143 5.88 -9.71 2.79
N ALA A 144 7.09 -9.25 3.12
CA ALA A 144 8.32 -9.98 2.88
C ALA A 144 8.38 -11.32 3.66
N ALA A 145 7.96 -11.31 4.93
CA ALA A 145 7.87 -12.52 5.74
C ALA A 145 6.89 -13.53 5.13
N THR A 146 5.72 -13.07 4.69
CA THR A 146 4.70 -13.90 4.04
C THR A 146 5.21 -14.47 2.71
N TRP A 147 5.83 -13.64 1.87
CA TRP A 147 6.42 -14.07 0.60
C TRP A 147 7.44 -15.20 0.80
N ASN A 148 8.32 -15.05 1.77
CA ASN A 148 9.32 -16.05 2.10
C ASN A 148 8.71 -17.30 2.76
N ARG A 149 7.62 -17.16 3.51
CA ARG A 149 6.92 -18.29 4.14
C ARG A 149 6.20 -19.18 3.12
N LEU A 150 5.71 -18.60 2.03
CA LEU A 150 5.12 -19.31 0.89
C LEU A 150 6.16 -20.02 0.01
N ARG A 151 7.46 -19.83 0.30
CA ARG A 151 8.60 -20.42 -0.43
C ARG A 151 9.50 -21.18 0.53
N PRO A 152 9.16 -22.45 0.83
CA PRO A 152 10.01 -23.29 1.66
C PRO A 152 11.44 -23.33 1.09
N PRO A 153 12.48 -23.36 1.93
CA PRO A 153 13.84 -23.61 1.44
C PRO A 153 13.86 -24.94 0.69
N ASP A 154 14.60 -24.98 -0.44
CA ASP A 154 14.76 -26.20 -1.22
C ASP A 154 15.31 -27.30 -0.32
N GLY A 155 14.52 -28.35 -0.09
CA GLY A 155 14.88 -29.51 0.72
C GLY A 155 15.86 -30.43 0.01
N ARG A 156 17.03 -29.93 -0.37
CA ARG A 156 18.17 -30.72 -0.85
C ARG A 156 19.40 -30.35 -0.03
N GLY A 157 19.50 -30.98 1.13
CA GLY A 157 20.77 -31.37 1.74
C GLY A 157 21.13 -32.77 1.26
#